data_AF-A0A954ZNK7-F1
#
_entry.id   AF-A0A954ZNK7-F1
#
_cell.length_a   1.000
_cell.length_b   1.000
_cell.length_c   1.000
_cell.angle_alpha   90.00
_cell.angle_beta   90.00
_cell.angle_gamma   90.00
#
_symmetry.space_group_name_H-M   'P 1'
#
loop_
_entity.id
_entity.type
_entity.pdbx_description
1 polymer ?
#
loop_
_entity_poly.entity_id
_entity_poly.type
_entity_poly.pdbx_seq_one_letter_code
_entity_poly.pdbx_strand_id
1 'polypeptide(L)'
;MDETTFQPGQRVRVTQQIPRQSGSQAVTVEGTVVAFETGKTGSWFAHAKDHKLWLERLELQKDDGERVMLNLDQYSRIDAVD
;
A
#
# COMPACT_ATOMS: atom_id res chain seq x y z
N MET A 1 -1.27 -9.63 -14.45
CA MET A 1 -0.69 -8.85 -13.35
C MET A 1 0.54 -9.63 -12.94
N ASP A 2 1.73 -9.13 -13.24
CA ASP A 2 2.96 -9.76 -12.76
C ASP A 2 2.90 -9.77 -11.23
N GLU A 3 3.08 -10.95 -10.64
CA GLU A 3 3.01 -11.19 -9.20
C GLU A 3 4.24 -10.54 -8.55
N THR A 4 4.18 -9.22 -8.39
CA THR A 4 5.29 -8.41 -7.87
C THR A 4 5.36 -8.63 -6.37
N THR A 5 6.23 -9.55 -5.97
CA THR A 5 6.50 -9.82 -4.55
C THR A 5 7.57 -8.84 -4.06
N PHE A 6 7.21 -7.98 -3.09
CA PHE A 6 8.16 -7.07 -2.44
C PHE A 6 8.94 -7.77 -1.33
N GLN A 7 10.24 -7.52 -1.24
CA GLN A 7 11.11 -8.18 -0.27
C GLN A 7 11.44 -7.27 0.92
N PRO A 8 11.45 -7.79 2.17
CA PRO A 8 11.95 -7.05 3.32
C PRO A 8 13.36 -6.49 3.08
N GLY A 9 13.60 -5.25 3.48
CA GLY A 9 14.85 -4.52 3.27
C GLY A 9 14.91 -3.70 1.98
N GLN A 10 13.99 -3.91 1.04
CA GLN A 10 13.92 -3.09 -0.18
C GLN A 10 13.47 -1.66 0.15
N ARG A 11 14.16 -0.65 -0.38
CA ARG A 11 13.70 0.74 -0.30
C ARG A 11 12.72 1.05 -1.43
N VAL A 12 11.57 1.61 -1.10
CA VAL A 12 10.50 1.89 -2.07
C VAL A 12 9.85 3.25 -1.83
N ARG A 13 9.32 3.82 -2.91
CA ARG A 13 8.40 4.96 -2.93
C ARG A 13 7.04 4.47 -3.35
N VAL A 14 6.04 4.68 -2.51
CA VAL A 14 4.64 4.36 -2.80
C VAL A 14 3.90 5.65 -3.06
N THR A 15 3.28 5.76 -4.23
CA THR A 15 2.36 6.85 -4.56
C THR A 15 0.94 6.30 -4.66
N GLN A 16 0.03 6.84 -3.86
CA GLN A 16 -1.39 6.49 -3.89
C GLN A 16 -2.20 7.66 -4.42
N GLN A 17 -3.14 7.37 -5.31
CA GLN A 17 -4.02 8.38 -5.90
C GLN A 17 -5.48 8.14 -5.49
N ILE A 18 -6.16 9.21 -5.11
CA ILE A 18 -7.60 9.25 -4.88
C ILE A 18 -8.21 10.04 -6.05
N PRO A 19 -8.90 9.37 -6.99
CA PRO A 19 -9.61 10.05 -8.05
C PRO A 19 -10.76 10.89 -7.45
N ARG A 20 -10.84 12.17 -7.80
CA ARG A 20 -11.97 13.04 -7.45
C ARG A 20 -12.48 13.73 -8.71
N GLN A 21 -13.71 14.25 -8.66
CA GLN A 21 -14.29 15.02 -9.75
C GLN A 21 -13.47 16.26 -10.11
N SER A 22 -12.81 16.89 -9.12
CA SER A 22 -11.95 18.06 -9.29
C SER A 22 -10.51 17.73 -9.72
N GLY A 23 -10.21 16.46 -10.01
CA GLY A 23 -8.85 15.98 -10.28
C GLY A 23 -8.35 14.99 -9.22
N SER A 24 -7.30 14.25 -9.55
CA SER A 24 -6.69 13.26 -8.65
C SER A 24 -5.91 13.95 -7.54
N GLN A 25 -6.13 13.52 -6.30
CA GLN A 25 -5.26 13.84 -5.17
C GLN A 25 -4.25 12.71 -4.99
N ALA A 26 -2.95 13.03 -4.90
CA ALA A 26 -1.90 12.04 -4.71
C ALA A 26 -1.17 12.24 -3.37
N VAL A 27 -0.75 11.14 -2.76
CA VAL A 27 0.11 11.10 -1.57
C VAL A 27 1.27 10.16 -1.85
N THR A 28 2.47 10.52 -1.40
CA THR A 28 3.66 9.70 -1.52
C THR A 28 4.23 9.35 -0.15
N VAL A 29 4.63 8.11 0.03
CA VAL A 29 5.29 7.59 1.23
C VAL A 29 6.55 6.85 0.79
N GLU A 30 7.68 7.16 1.40
CA GLU A 30 8.95 6.44 1.19
C GLU A 30 9.35 5.71 2.45
N GLY A 31 9.91 4.52 2.28
CA GLY A 31 10.29 3.68 3.40
C GLY A 31 10.98 2.40 2.95
N THR A 32 11.54 1.69 3.93
CA THR A 32 12.09 0.36 3.75
C THR A 32 11.01 -0.67 4.00
N VAL A 33 10.84 -1.63 3.09
CA VAL A 33 9.87 -2.71 3.21
C VAL A 33 10.20 -3.55 4.44
N VAL A 34 9.20 -3.73 5.30
CA VAL A 34 9.26 -4.62 6.46
C VAL A 34 8.56 -5.94 6.13
N ALA A 35 7.38 -5.86 5.52
CA ALA A 35 6.58 -7.03 5.16
C ALA A 35 5.64 -6.71 3.99
N PHE A 36 5.32 -7.74 3.21
CA PHE A 36 4.30 -7.70 2.17
C PHE A 36 3.37 -8.90 2.34
N GLU A 37 2.09 -8.63 2.58
CA GLU A 37 1.13 -9.66 2.97
C GLU A 37 -0.23 -9.42 2.33
N THR A 38 -0.95 -10.50 2.02
CA THR A 38 -2.38 -10.43 1.71
C THR A 38 -3.17 -10.73 2.97
N GLY A 39 -4.13 -9.87 3.30
CA GLY A 39 -4.97 -10.03 4.49
C GLY A 39 -6.42 -9.60 4.26
N LYS A 40 -7.36 -10.25 4.97
CA LYS A 40 -8.75 -9.80 5.01
C LYS A 40 -8.86 -8.46 5.72
N THR A 41 -9.74 -7.59 5.23
CA THR A 41 -10.06 -6.34 5.94
C THR A 41 -11.32 -6.49 6.79
N GLY A 42 -11.28 -5.95 8.02
CA GLY A 42 -12.45 -5.78 8.88
C GLY A 42 -13.19 -4.47 8.63
N SER A 43 -12.76 -3.67 7.64
CA SER A 43 -13.38 -2.39 7.33
C SER A 43 -14.77 -2.57 6.75
N TRP A 44 -15.78 -2.05 7.46
CA TRP A 44 -17.14 -1.94 6.96
C TRP A 44 -17.23 -1.07 5.70
N PHE A 45 -16.47 0.03 5.66
CA PHE A 45 -16.47 1.00 4.56
C PHE A 45 -15.95 0.42 3.25
N ALA A 46 -15.00 -0.52 3.30
CA ALA A 46 -14.49 -1.20 2.12
C ALA A 46 -15.48 -2.22 1.52
N HIS A 47 -16.75 -2.19 1.94
CA HIS A 47 -17.77 -3.17 1.56
C HIS A 47 -17.31 -4.61 1.73
N ALA A 48 -16.52 -4.90 2.77
CA ALA A 48 -16.11 -6.26 3.13
C ALA A 48 -17.31 -7.02 3.74
N LYS A 49 -18.42 -7.11 3.01
CA LYS A 49 -19.58 -7.90 3.38
C LYS A 49 -19.08 -9.32 3.61
N ASP A 50 -19.17 -9.77 4.86
CA ASP A 50 -18.72 -11.07 5.35
C ASP A 50 -17.20 -11.33 5.29
N HIS A 51 -16.33 -10.31 5.40
CA HIS A 51 -14.86 -10.49 5.41
C HIS A 51 -14.32 -11.17 4.13
N LYS A 52 -14.98 -10.93 2.99
CA LYS A 52 -14.64 -11.54 1.70
C LYS A 52 -13.63 -10.74 0.89
N LEU A 53 -13.27 -9.55 1.35
CA LEU A 53 -12.29 -8.71 0.66
C LEU A 53 -10.90 -8.94 1.24
N TRP A 54 -10.01 -9.45 0.38
CA TRP A 54 -8.57 -9.52 0.62
C TRP A 54 -7.90 -8.29 0.04
N LEU A 55 -6.95 -7.73 0.77
CA LEU A 55 -6.12 -6.61 0.34
C LEU A 55 -4.66 -7.02 0.41
N GLU A 56 -3.89 -6.57 -0.57
CA GLU A 56 -2.45 -6.52 -0.47
C GLU A 56 -2.05 -5.39 0.47
N ARG A 57 -1.14 -5.68 1.38
CA ARG A 57 -0.67 -4.75 2.42
C ARG A 57 0.84 -4.71 2.39
N LEU A 58 1.36 -3.49 2.38
CA LEU A 58 2.79 -3.23 2.44
C LEU A 58 3.09 -2.49 3.75
N GLU A 59 3.88 -3.11 4.61
CA GLU A 59 4.42 -2.47 5.79
C GLU A 59 5.77 -1.83 5.44
N LEU A 60 5.89 -0.53 5.71
CA LEU A 60 7.13 0.23 5.53
C LEU A 60 7.60 0.77 6.87
N GLN A 61 8.93 0.81 7.05
CA GLN A 61 9.58 1.63 8.05
C GLN A 61 10.12 2.90 7.38
N LYS A 62 9.65 4.06 7.83
CA LYS A 62 10.09 5.38 7.39
C LYS A 62 11.45 5.73 8.02
N ASP A 63 12.08 6.79 7.52
CA ASP A 63 13.41 7.23 7.98
C ASP A 63 13.43 7.74 9.42
N ASP A 64 12.29 8.22 9.91
CA ASP A 64 12.08 8.62 11.31
C ASP A 64 11.81 7.42 12.24
N GLY A 65 11.83 6.19 11.70
CA GLY A 65 11.57 4.96 12.42
C GLY A 65 10.09 4.60 12.54
N GLU A 66 9.17 5.46 12.09
CA GLU A 66 7.73 5.18 12.08
C GLU A 66 7.42 3.98 11.18
N ARG A 67 6.55 3.07 11.67
CA ARG A 67 6.02 1.97 10.88
C ARG A 67 4.64 2.30 10.36
N VAL A 68 4.45 2.19 9.06
CA VAL A 68 3.20 2.49 8.37
C VAL A 68 2.74 1.29 7.56
N MET A 69 1.44 1.00 7.61
CA MET A 69 0.82 -0.05 6.82
C MET A 69 -0.02 0.59 5.72
N LEU A 70 0.32 0.29 4.46
CA LEU A 70 -0.37 0.80 3.28
C LEU A 70 -1.22 -0.32 2.67
N ASN A 71 -2.51 -0.07 2.47
CA ASN A 71 -3.36 -0.94 1.66
C ASN A 71 -3.13 -0.59 0.19
N LEU A 72 -2.82 -1.59 -0.62
CA LEU A 72 -2.62 -1.41 -2.04
C LEU A 72 -3.91 -1.65 -2.82
N ASP A 73 -4.10 -0.85 -3.86
CA ASP A 73 -5.20 -0.99 -4.80
C ASP A 73 -4.72 -0.58 -6.21
N GLN A 74 -5.64 -0.56 -7.18
CA GLN A 74 -5.36 -0.23 -8.58
C GLN A 74 -4.82 1.19 -8.82
N TYR A 75 -4.90 2.09 -7.83
CA TYR A 75 -4.36 3.46 -7.86
C TYR A 75 -3.11 3.62 -6.99
N SER A 76 -2.54 2.51 -6.52
CA SER A 76 -1.21 2.46 -5.90
C SER A 76 -0.15 2.17 -6.94
N ARG A 77 0.90 2.99 -6.96
CA ARG A 77 2.13 2.74 -7.72
C ARG A 77 3.30 2.64 -6.76
N ILE A 78 4.14 1.64 -6.97
CA ILE A 78 5.35 1.40 -6.17
C ILE A 78 6.54 1.48 -7.12
N ASP A 79 7.45 2.39 -6.82
CA ASP A 79 8.71 2.54 -7.55
C ASP A 79 9.85 2.17 -6.58
N ALA A 80 10.83 1.38 -7.05
CA ALA A 80 12.05 1.15 -6.31
C ALA A 80 12.87 2.46 -6.23
N VAL A 81 13.51 2.69 -5.08
CA VAL A 81 14.40 3.84 -4.88
C VAL A 81 15.77 3.27 -4.52
N ASP A 82 16.79 3.65 -5.28
CA ASP A 82 18.19 3.29 -5.02
C ASP A 82 18.73 3.97 -3.75
#